data_AF-A0AAP0BFT9-F1
#
_entry.id   AF-A0AAP0BFT9-F1
#
_cell.length_a   1.000
_cell.length_b   1.000
_cell.length_c   1.000
_cell.angle_alpha   90.00
_cell.angle_beta   90.00
_cell.angle_gamma   90.00
#
_symmetry.space_group_name_H-M   'P 1'
#
loop_
_entity.id
_entity.type
_entity.pdbx_description
1 polymer ?
#
loop_
_entity_poly.entity_id
_entity_poly.type
_entity_poly.pdbx_seq_one_letter_code
_entity_poly.pdbx_strand_id
1 'polypeptide(L)'
;MLLRISPSMRSITISSSYGVLDSMKVKVCARPLSYRTIFYTILALTFLFPFAFILTAVVTLEGVDECSSLDCLGRRLGPKFLGRGTGDSARLIRDLYEILNQVDSKEFPAELMLPGSFSEFLSEVKNNQHDMKTFAIFLKATMEQMDMEVKRSKLAEQLNKHFAAGAIPKGIHCLSLRLSDEYSSNAHARKQLPPPEMLPLLSDNSFQHFVLSTDNVLAASVVVNSAVRSSSRPEKTVFHLITDKKTYPAMHSWFALYPPSPAIVEVKGVHMFDWLTRENIPVLEAIETHHAVRNHYLGNHVKGTNVSDDPRIFASKLQAKSPKYISLLNHLRIYLPELFPNLNKVIFLDDDIVIQHDLSPLWNINMAGKVNGAVETCRGEDKWVMSKHFRTYFNFSHPVISENFNPDECAWAYGMNIFDLSAWRKTKIRDIYHYWLKENLKSNLTLWKFGTLPPALIAFRGHIFPINPSWHMLGLGYQEKTDLDRVKKAAVIHYNGQCKPWLEIGFKHLQPFWTKHVNYSNDFIRNCHILDPEEYKQDRA
;
A
#
# COMPACT_ATOMS: atom_id res chain seq x y z
N MET A 1 41.25 34.25 -14.41
CA MET A 1 42.09 33.31 -15.19
C MET A 1 41.18 32.61 -16.18
N LEU A 2 41.36 32.86 -17.47
CA LEU A 2 40.48 32.31 -18.51
C LEU A 2 41.25 31.24 -19.30
N LEU A 3 40.69 30.03 -19.35
CA LEU A 3 41.26 28.88 -20.03
C LEU A 3 40.48 28.65 -21.33
N ARG A 4 41.15 28.78 -22.48
CA ARG A 4 40.57 28.43 -23.78
C ARG A 4 41.34 27.27 -24.39
N ILE A 5 40.61 26.21 -24.69
CA ILE A 5 41.10 25.00 -25.36
C ILE A 5 40.59 25.04 -26.79
N SER A 6 41.48 24.88 -27.78
CA SER A 6 41.07 24.88 -29.19
C SER A 6 40.26 23.62 -29.53
N PRO A 7 39.32 23.67 -30.48
CA PRO A 7 38.44 22.53 -30.79
C PRO A 7 39.16 21.26 -31.28
N SER A 8 40.43 21.36 -31.68
CA SER A 8 41.26 20.21 -32.06
C SER A 8 42.17 19.69 -30.94
N MET A 9 42.11 20.30 -29.74
CA MET A 9 42.91 20.03 -28.55
C MET A 9 44.44 20.00 -28.74
N ARG A 10 44.97 20.71 -29.76
CA ARG A 10 46.43 20.71 -30.02
C ARG A 10 47.19 21.89 -29.40
N SER A 11 46.52 22.83 -28.76
CA SER A 11 47.16 23.91 -27.98
C SER A 11 46.26 24.40 -26.85
N ILE A 12 46.86 24.68 -25.69
CA ILE A 12 46.19 25.29 -24.54
C ILE A 12 46.85 26.65 -24.30
N THR A 13 46.05 27.73 -24.24
CA THR A 13 46.53 29.07 -23.93
C THR A 13 45.89 29.56 -22.64
N ILE A 14 46.72 30.01 -21.71
CA ILE A 14 46.32 30.53 -20.39
C ILE A 14 46.71 32.00 -20.35
N SER A 15 45.76 32.91 -20.12
CA SER A 15 46.05 34.34 -19.92
C SER A 15 45.57 34.82 -18.54
N SER A 16 46.47 35.46 -17.79
CA SER A 16 46.16 36.25 -16.59
C SER A 16 46.22 37.75 -16.92
N SER A 17 45.27 38.52 -16.41
CA SER A 17 45.28 39.98 -16.49
C SER A 17 46.35 40.53 -15.55
N TYR A 18 47.58 40.61 -16.03
CA TYR A 18 48.68 41.52 -15.68
C TYR A 18 49.89 40.98 -16.45
N GLY A 19 50.39 41.78 -17.39
CA GLY A 19 51.23 41.31 -18.49
C GLY A 19 52.62 40.85 -18.08
N VAL A 20 53.01 39.66 -18.55
CA VAL A 20 54.25 39.33 -19.28
C VAL A 20 53.94 38.03 -20.04
N LEU A 21 54.22 38.00 -21.35
CA LEU A 21 53.88 36.91 -22.25
C LEU A 21 55.05 35.91 -22.32
N ASP A 22 54.90 34.69 -21.81
CA ASP A 22 55.87 33.62 -22.08
C ASP A 22 55.17 32.37 -22.60
N SER A 23 55.66 31.86 -23.74
CA SER A 23 55.01 30.79 -24.51
C SER A 23 55.81 29.50 -24.41
N MET A 24 55.45 28.63 -23.47
CA MET A 24 56.04 27.30 -23.34
C MET A 24 55.54 26.37 -24.47
N LYS A 25 56.34 26.21 -25.53
CA LYS A 25 56.12 25.18 -26.56
C LYS A 25 56.71 23.84 -26.11
N VAL A 26 55.86 22.92 -25.66
CA VAL A 26 56.26 21.52 -25.42
C VAL A 26 56.13 20.73 -26.73
N LYS A 27 57.27 20.36 -27.33
CA LYS A 27 57.35 19.35 -28.40
C LYS A 27 57.34 17.95 -27.78
N VAL A 28 56.29 17.18 -28.03
CA VAL A 28 56.25 15.75 -27.68
C VAL A 28 56.71 14.94 -28.89
N CYS A 29 57.86 14.29 -28.77
CA CYS A 29 58.34 13.27 -29.71
C CYS A 29 57.47 12.01 -29.60
N ALA A 30 56.85 11.59 -30.70
CA ALA A 30 56.13 10.32 -30.80
C ALA A 30 57.11 9.15 -31.01
N ARG A 31 57.01 8.11 -30.17
CA ARG A 31 57.46 6.74 -30.52
C ARG A 31 56.20 5.89 -30.73
N PRO A 32 56.13 5.02 -31.75
CA PRO A 32 54.88 4.38 -32.13
C PRO A 32 54.66 3.11 -31.31
N LEU A 33 53.84 3.19 -30.26
CA LEU A 33 53.12 2.01 -29.79
C LEU A 33 51.86 1.90 -30.65
N SER A 34 51.77 0.83 -31.44
CA SER A 34 50.65 0.58 -32.34
C SER A 34 49.33 0.67 -31.58
N TYR A 35 48.44 1.54 -32.03
CA TYR A 35 47.09 1.74 -31.49
C TYR A 35 46.32 0.42 -31.35
N ARG A 36 46.63 -0.56 -32.21
CA ARG A 36 46.09 -1.92 -32.17
C ARG A 36 46.45 -2.64 -30.86
N THR A 37 47.69 -2.52 -30.40
CA THR A 37 48.16 -3.17 -29.18
C THR A 37 47.51 -2.54 -27.94
N ILE A 38 47.36 -1.21 -27.92
CA ILE A 38 46.68 -0.48 -26.84
C ILE A 38 45.20 -0.81 -26.79
N PHE A 39 44.55 -0.93 -27.96
CA PHE A 39 43.15 -1.32 -28.05
C PHE A 39 42.92 -2.74 -27.52
N TYR A 40 43.76 -3.71 -27.90
CA TYR A 40 43.61 -5.09 -27.39
C TYR A 40 43.97 -5.23 -25.91
N THR A 41 44.93 -4.45 -25.37
CA THR A 41 45.18 -4.46 -23.92
C THR A 41 44.05 -3.81 -23.14
N ILE A 42 43.48 -2.70 -23.61
CA ILE A 42 42.30 -2.09 -22.96
C ILE A 42 41.11 -3.05 -23.03
N LEU A 43 40.86 -3.68 -24.18
CA LEU A 43 39.78 -4.65 -24.36
C LEU A 43 39.96 -5.85 -23.43
N ALA A 44 41.17 -6.41 -23.34
CA ALA A 44 41.47 -7.52 -22.44
C ALA A 44 41.26 -7.14 -20.96
N LEU A 45 41.70 -5.94 -20.55
CA LEU A 45 41.49 -5.45 -19.19
C LEU A 45 40.00 -5.23 -18.91
N THR A 46 39.23 -4.66 -19.85
CA THR A 46 37.78 -4.47 -19.66
C THR A 46 36.99 -5.77 -19.56
N PHE A 47 37.48 -6.88 -20.13
CA PHE A 47 36.85 -8.20 -20.00
C PHE A 47 37.33 -8.97 -18.75
N LEU A 48 38.60 -8.83 -18.37
CA LEU A 48 39.18 -9.56 -17.24
C LEU A 48 38.84 -8.93 -15.88
N PHE A 49 38.75 -7.60 -15.78
CA PHE A 49 38.46 -6.92 -14.51
C PHE A 49 37.07 -7.24 -13.93
N PRO A 50 35.98 -7.27 -14.73
CA PRO A 50 34.67 -7.67 -14.22
C PRO A 50 34.66 -9.12 -13.76
N PHE A 51 35.37 -10.02 -14.46
CA PHE A 51 35.46 -11.43 -14.08
C PHE A 51 36.24 -11.62 -12.78
N ALA A 52 37.36 -10.91 -12.61
CA ALA A 52 38.10 -10.91 -11.36
C ALA A 52 37.27 -10.34 -10.21
N PHE A 53 36.55 -9.24 -10.46
CA PHE A 53 35.66 -8.62 -9.48
C PHE A 53 34.51 -9.54 -9.07
N ILE A 54 33.83 -10.18 -10.03
CA ILE A 54 32.76 -11.16 -9.78
C ILE A 54 33.31 -12.36 -9.02
N LEU A 55 34.47 -12.90 -9.41
CA LEU A 55 35.08 -14.03 -8.70
C LEU A 55 35.39 -13.68 -7.23
N THR A 56 35.95 -12.48 -6.98
CA THR A 56 36.17 -12.01 -5.60
C THR A 56 34.87 -11.71 -4.86
N ALA A 57 33.85 -11.19 -5.54
CA ALA A 57 32.57 -10.85 -4.93
C ALA A 57 31.75 -12.11 -4.58
N VAL A 58 31.76 -13.13 -5.44
CA VAL A 58 31.11 -14.43 -5.23
C VAL A 58 31.74 -15.16 -4.04
N VAL A 59 33.07 -15.16 -3.95
CA VAL A 59 33.81 -15.71 -2.78
C VAL A 59 33.49 -14.97 -1.47
N THR A 60 33.04 -13.72 -1.52
CA THR A 60 32.62 -12.95 -0.33
C THR A 60 31.12 -13.01 -0.03
N LEU A 61 30.29 -13.51 -0.96
CA LEU A 61 28.82 -13.49 -0.83
C LEU A 61 28.21 -14.87 -0.57
N GLU A 62 28.91 -15.97 -0.87
CA GLU A 62 28.45 -17.31 -0.50
C GLU A 62 28.94 -17.68 0.91
N GLY A 63 27.99 -17.68 1.84
CA GLY A 63 28.13 -18.25 3.16
C GLY A 63 28.48 -19.74 3.07
N VAL A 64 29.35 -20.14 4.00
CA VAL A 64 30.00 -21.43 4.12
C VAL A 64 28.97 -22.53 4.37
N ASP A 65 28.85 -23.48 3.43
CA ASP A 65 28.71 -24.91 3.74
C ASP A 65 29.21 -25.74 2.54
N GLU A 66 30.14 -26.66 2.84
CA GLU A 66 30.84 -27.62 1.96
C GLU A 66 31.92 -27.09 1.00
N CYS A 67 33.19 -27.32 1.35
CA CYS A 67 34.35 -26.99 0.51
C CYS A 67 35.02 -28.26 -0.02
N SER A 68 35.07 -28.42 -1.34
CA SER A 68 35.81 -29.49 -2.04
C SER A 68 37.11 -28.95 -2.69
N SER A 69 38.04 -29.87 -2.91
CA SER A 69 39.49 -29.73 -2.73
C SER A 69 40.30 -28.93 -3.77
N LEU A 70 39.71 -27.98 -4.51
CA LEU A 70 40.44 -27.17 -5.50
C LEU A 70 40.25 -25.64 -5.36
N ASP A 71 39.31 -25.19 -4.53
CA ASP A 71 39.00 -23.75 -4.34
C ASP A 71 39.76 -23.09 -3.17
N CYS A 72 40.57 -23.85 -2.44
CA CYS A 72 41.36 -23.35 -1.31
C CYS A 72 42.66 -22.63 -1.69
N LEU A 73 42.99 -22.47 -2.99
CA LEU A 73 44.23 -21.81 -3.41
C LEU A 73 44.26 -20.31 -3.07
N GLY A 74 43.09 -19.67 -2.87
CA GLY A 74 42.97 -18.28 -2.42
C GLY A 74 43.44 -18.03 -0.98
N ARG A 75 43.53 -19.07 -0.12
CA ARG A 75 44.00 -18.90 1.27
C ARG A 75 45.52 -18.68 1.40
N ARG A 76 46.31 -18.96 0.35
CA ARG A 76 47.76 -18.72 0.37
C ARG A 76 48.17 -17.31 -0.04
N LEU A 77 47.23 -16.52 -0.57
CA LEU A 77 47.43 -15.15 -1.02
C LEU A 77 46.33 -14.24 -0.45
N GLY A 78 46.25 -14.18 0.88
CA GLY A 78 45.53 -13.11 1.59
C GLY A 78 46.17 -11.73 1.33
N PRO A 79 45.47 -10.62 1.67
CA PRO A 79 45.79 -9.27 1.21
C PRO A 79 47.11 -8.78 1.80
N LYS A 80 48.22 -9.05 1.10
CA LYS A 80 49.55 -8.51 1.40
C LYS A 80 49.87 -7.23 0.62
N PHE A 81 48.92 -6.67 -0.13
CA PHE A 81 49.19 -5.57 -1.05
C PHE A 81 48.61 -4.20 -0.68
N LEU A 82 48.06 -4.04 0.53
CA LEU A 82 47.70 -2.73 1.08
C LEU A 82 48.02 -2.68 2.57
N GLY A 83 49.14 -2.03 2.91
CA GLY A 83 49.47 -1.61 4.28
C GLY A 83 50.14 -2.67 5.14
N ARG A 84 51.42 -2.46 5.44
CA ARG A 84 52.18 -3.17 6.48
C ARG A 84 51.67 -2.69 7.85
N GLY A 85 50.50 -3.17 8.26
CA GLY A 85 50.04 -3.14 9.66
C GLY A 85 50.62 -4.35 10.41
N THR A 86 51.12 -4.12 11.61
CA THR A 86 51.78 -5.09 12.50
C THR A 86 50.98 -6.39 12.69
N GLY A 87 51.68 -7.53 12.77
CA GLY A 87 51.10 -8.88 12.88
C GLY A 87 50.20 -9.14 14.09
N ASP A 88 50.13 -8.21 15.04
CA ASP A 88 49.24 -8.27 16.21
C ASP A 88 47.79 -7.92 15.88
N SER A 89 47.54 -6.99 14.95
CA SER A 89 46.16 -6.56 14.63
C SER A 89 45.36 -7.65 13.91
N ALA A 90 45.99 -8.38 12.99
CA ALA A 90 45.37 -9.50 12.30
C ALA A 90 45.11 -10.71 13.22
N ARG A 91 45.96 -10.91 14.24
CA ARG A 91 45.75 -11.93 15.27
C ARG A 91 44.58 -11.57 16.19
N LEU A 92 44.53 -10.32 16.67
CA LEU A 92 43.44 -9.81 17.50
C LEU A 92 42.06 -9.94 16.84
N ILE A 93 41.96 -9.64 15.54
CA ILE A 93 40.69 -9.78 14.80
C ILE A 93 40.24 -11.25 14.75
N ARG A 94 41.16 -12.18 14.45
CA ARG A 94 40.84 -13.61 14.40
C ARG A 94 40.43 -14.14 15.78
N ASP A 95 41.15 -13.75 16.83
CA ASP A 95 40.86 -14.17 18.19
C ASP A 95 39.50 -13.61 18.66
N LEU A 96 39.15 -12.39 18.26
CA LEU A 96 37.81 -11.82 18.50
C LEU A 96 36.70 -12.60 17.79
N TYR A 97 36.89 -13.01 16.53
CA TYR A 97 35.93 -13.84 15.81
C TYR A 97 35.73 -15.21 16.46
N GLU A 98 36.80 -15.87 16.90
CA GLU A 98 36.71 -17.15 17.62
C GLU A 98 35.96 -17.00 18.95
N ILE A 99 36.21 -15.92 19.69
CA ILE A 99 35.51 -15.63 20.96
C ILE A 99 34.03 -15.32 20.71
N LEU A 100 33.70 -14.50 19.70
CA LEU A 100 32.31 -14.19 19.36
C LEU A 100 31.54 -15.48 19.01
N ASN A 101 32.14 -16.40 18.24
CA ASN A 101 31.54 -17.69 17.95
C ASN A 101 31.36 -18.58 19.20
N GLN A 102 32.29 -18.55 20.16
CA GLN A 102 32.16 -19.29 21.43
C GLN A 102 31.08 -18.70 22.35
N VAL A 103 30.83 -17.40 22.26
CA VAL A 103 29.82 -16.68 23.04
C VAL A 103 28.43 -16.80 22.39
N ASP A 104 28.38 -17.07 21.09
CA ASP A 104 27.12 -17.25 20.36
C ASP A 104 26.26 -18.40 20.93
N SER A 105 26.91 -19.45 21.43
CA SER A 105 26.24 -20.67 21.93
C SER A 105 25.92 -20.69 23.43
N LYS A 106 26.09 -19.58 24.18
CA LYS A 106 25.89 -19.55 25.64
C LYS A 106 24.75 -18.62 26.07
N GLU A 107 23.95 -19.07 27.03
CA GLU A 107 22.91 -18.26 27.70
C GLU A 107 23.53 -17.30 28.73
N PHE A 108 22.89 -16.14 28.90
CA PHE A 108 23.41 -15.02 29.70
C PHE A 108 23.07 -15.15 31.20
N PRO A 109 23.97 -14.73 32.10
CA PRO A 109 23.63 -14.54 33.51
C PRO A 109 22.68 -13.34 33.68
N ALA A 110 21.58 -13.52 34.43
CA ALA A 110 20.54 -12.51 34.64
C ALA A 110 20.96 -11.26 35.43
N GLU A 111 22.20 -11.21 35.93
CA GLU A 111 22.72 -10.14 36.81
C GLU A 111 23.61 -9.09 36.11
N LEU A 112 23.84 -9.19 34.79
CA LEU A 112 24.57 -8.13 34.07
C LEU A 112 23.66 -6.91 33.83
N MET A 113 24.05 -5.75 34.39
CA MET A 113 23.48 -4.46 34.02
C MET A 113 23.90 -4.12 32.59
N LEU A 114 22.97 -4.26 31.64
CA LEU A 114 23.23 -3.96 30.24
C LEU A 114 22.98 -2.47 29.94
N PRO A 115 23.77 -1.85 29.04
CA PRO A 115 23.57 -0.46 28.62
C PRO A 115 22.24 -0.31 27.88
N GLY A 116 21.53 0.78 28.15
CA GLY A 116 20.27 1.10 27.46
C GLY A 116 20.48 1.70 26.07
N SER A 117 21.71 2.10 25.71
CA SER A 117 22.03 2.69 24.40
C SER A 117 23.42 2.32 23.91
N PHE A 118 23.63 2.44 22.58
CA PHE A 118 24.96 2.27 21.99
C PHE A 118 25.99 3.26 22.56
N SER A 119 25.57 4.49 22.90
CA SER A 119 26.43 5.47 23.56
C SER A 119 26.85 5.06 24.97
N GLU A 120 25.93 4.49 25.74
CA GLU A 120 26.23 3.95 27.08
C GLU A 120 27.14 2.74 26.99
N PHE A 121 26.92 1.85 26.01
CA PHE A 121 27.82 0.73 25.73
C PHE A 121 29.24 1.22 25.43
N LEU A 122 29.40 2.22 24.56
CA LEU A 122 30.71 2.80 24.24
C LEU A 122 31.37 3.45 25.46
N SER A 123 30.58 4.11 26.31
CA SER A 123 31.07 4.72 27.56
C SER A 123 31.56 3.65 28.54
N GLU A 124 30.78 2.59 28.72
CA GLU A 124 31.09 1.47 29.61
C GLU A 124 32.38 0.76 29.16
N VAL A 125 32.48 0.39 27.88
CA VAL A 125 33.67 -0.25 27.30
C VAL A 125 34.91 0.64 27.39
N LYS A 126 34.73 1.97 27.33
CA LYS A 126 35.84 2.91 27.43
C LYS A 126 36.31 3.12 28.87
N ASN A 127 35.39 3.13 29.83
CA ASN A 127 35.68 3.41 31.24
C ASN A 127 36.13 2.16 31.99
N ASN A 128 35.66 0.98 31.57
CA ASN A 128 36.00 -0.30 32.17
C ASN A 128 36.88 -1.12 31.21
N GLN A 129 38.09 -1.47 31.64
CA GLN A 129 39.00 -2.33 30.87
C GLN A 129 38.50 -3.79 30.91
N HIS A 130 37.52 -4.12 30.08
CA HIS A 130 37.01 -5.48 29.94
C HIS A 130 37.99 -6.37 29.16
N ASP A 131 38.08 -7.65 29.52
CA ASP A 131 38.76 -8.65 28.69
C ASP A 131 37.94 -8.92 27.41
N MET A 132 38.59 -9.44 26.37
CA MET A 132 37.95 -9.64 25.05
C MET A 132 36.70 -10.53 25.13
N LYS A 133 36.66 -11.46 26.09
CA LYS A 133 35.52 -12.35 26.33
C LYS A 133 34.35 -11.62 26.96
N THR A 134 34.57 -10.80 28.00
CA THR A 134 33.51 -9.97 28.58
C THR A 134 33.02 -8.95 27.57
N PHE A 135 33.91 -8.33 26.79
CA PHE A 135 33.52 -7.44 25.71
C PHE A 135 32.60 -8.11 24.67
N ALA A 136 32.96 -9.33 24.22
CA ALA A 136 32.15 -10.09 23.27
C ALA A 136 30.77 -10.47 23.84
N ILE A 137 30.71 -10.89 25.12
CA ILE A 137 29.45 -11.18 25.84
C ILE A 137 28.59 -9.92 25.92
N PHE A 138 29.19 -8.80 26.31
CA PHE A 138 28.51 -7.53 26.48
C PHE A 138 27.97 -7.00 25.16
N LEU A 139 28.79 -7.03 24.10
CA LEU A 139 28.38 -6.64 22.74
C LEU A 139 27.20 -7.48 22.25
N LYS A 140 27.26 -8.81 22.38
CA LYS A 140 26.16 -9.70 21.97
C LYS A 140 24.89 -9.40 22.75
N ALA A 141 24.97 -9.29 24.07
CA ALA A 141 23.82 -8.99 24.91
C ALA A 141 23.19 -7.62 24.59
N THR A 142 24.00 -6.58 24.37
CA THR A 142 23.52 -5.27 23.93
C THR A 142 22.85 -5.36 22.56
N MET A 143 23.44 -6.10 21.60
CA MET A 143 22.85 -6.28 20.27
C MET A 143 21.50 -7.00 20.33
N GLU A 144 21.39 -8.09 21.10
CA GLU A 144 20.13 -8.81 21.30
C GLU A 144 19.07 -7.94 21.98
N GLN A 145 19.46 -7.16 22.99
CA GLN A 145 18.56 -6.20 23.65
C GLN A 145 18.06 -5.14 22.66
N MET A 146 18.96 -4.57 21.86
CA MET A 146 18.59 -3.59 20.84
C MET A 146 17.68 -4.20 19.77
N ASP A 147 17.93 -5.44 19.32
CA ASP A 147 17.04 -6.14 18.38
C ASP A 147 15.66 -6.38 18.98
N MET A 148 15.59 -6.83 20.24
CA MET A 148 14.33 -6.98 20.98
C MET A 148 13.56 -5.66 21.10
N GLU A 149 14.26 -4.54 21.35
CA GLU A 149 13.65 -3.22 21.44
C GLU A 149 13.14 -2.72 20.08
N VAL A 150 13.90 -2.92 19.01
CA VAL A 150 13.45 -2.64 17.63
C VAL A 150 12.21 -3.47 17.29
N LYS A 151 12.19 -4.75 17.65
CA LYS A 151 11.05 -5.64 17.41
C LYS A 151 9.81 -5.19 18.19
N ARG A 152 9.96 -4.86 19.48
CA ARG A 152 8.88 -4.29 20.31
C ARG A 152 8.34 -2.98 19.73
N SER A 153 9.23 -2.08 19.31
CA SER A 153 8.86 -0.80 18.68
C SER A 153 8.06 -1.02 17.39
N LYS A 154 8.49 -1.94 16.52
CA LYS A 154 7.75 -2.31 15.31
C LYS A 154 6.36 -2.89 15.61
N LEU A 155 6.24 -3.75 16.62
CA LEU A 155 4.93 -4.31 17.01
C LEU A 155 4.00 -3.21 17.55
N ALA A 156 4.52 -2.30 18.39
CA ALA A 156 3.78 -1.16 18.89
C ALA A 156 3.33 -0.22 17.75
N GLU A 157 4.21 0.02 16.77
CA GLU A 157 3.88 0.78 15.55
C GLU A 157 2.71 0.13 14.80
N GLN A 158 2.74 -1.18 14.53
CA GLN A 158 1.66 -1.88 13.83
C GLN A 158 0.33 -1.80 14.61
N LEU A 159 0.39 -1.89 15.94
CA LEU A 159 -0.80 -1.76 16.78
C LEU A 159 -1.38 -0.35 16.73
N ASN A 160 -0.54 0.67 16.89
CA ASN A 160 -0.97 2.08 16.82
C ASN A 160 -1.52 2.42 15.43
N LYS A 161 -0.88 1.92 14.37
CA LYS A 161 -1.36 2.05 12.98
C LYS A 161 -2.73 1.43 12.79
N HIS A 162 -2.98 0.25 13.38
CA HIS A 162 -4.30 -0.40 13.32
C HIS A 162 -5.39 0.45 13.98
N PHE A 163 -5.14 1.00 15.16
CA PHE A 163 -6.10 1.87 15.83
C PHE A 163 -6.30 3.19 15.08
N ALA A 164 -5.21 3.82 14.61
CA ALA A 164 -5.28 5.05 13.82
C ALA A 164 -6.07 4.86 12.52
N ALA A 165 -5.93 3.70 11.85
CA ALA A 165 -6.68 3.37 10.63
C ALA A 165 -8.19 3.15 10.83
N GLY A 166 -8.60 2.79 12.06
CA GLY A 166 -10.00 2.64 12.46
C GLY A 166 -10.60 3.87 13.13
N ALA A 167 -9.78 4.85 13.51
CA ALA A 167 -10.22 6.08 14.16
C ALA A 167 -10.83 7.06 13.16
N ILE A 168 -11.77 7.88 13.63
CA ILE A 168 -12.34 9.00 12.86
C ILE A 168 -11.57 10.27 13.25
N PRO A 169 -10.86 10.93 12.32
CA PRO A 169 -10.18 12.19 12.59
C PRO A 169 -11.14 13.26 13.12
N LYS A 170 -10.66 14.10 14.06
CA LYS A 170 -11.48 15.16 14.68
C LYS A 170 -12.14 16.08 13.64
N GLY A 171 -11.42 16.46 12.59
CA GLY A 171 -11.96 17.32 11.53
C GLY A 171 -13.08 16.66 10.73
N ILE A 172 -12.93 15.38 10.36
CA ILE A 172 -13.98 14.61 9.67
C ILE A 172 -15.19 14.41 10.58
N HIS A 173 -14.96 14.15 11.88
CA HIS A 173 -16.06 14.04 12.84
C HIS A 173 -16.83 15.37 12.99
N CYS A 174 -16.12 16.49 13.12
CA CYS A 174 -16.70 17.83 13.13
C CYS A 174 -17.53 18.09 11.87
N LEU A 175 -17.00 17.75 10.69
CA LEU A 175 -17.68 17.93 9.41
C LEU A 175 -19.02 17.19 9.40
N SER A 176 -19.02 15.91 9.78
CA SER A 176 -20.25 15.12 9.84
C SER A 176 -21.28 15.68 10.82
N LEU A 177 -20.85 16.14 12.00
CA LEU A 177 -21.76 16.74 12.98
C LEU A 177 -22.37 18.05 12.47
N ARG A 178 -21.56 18.96 11.92
CA ARG A 178 -22.05 20.24 11.40
C ARG A 178 -23.00 20.06 10.22
N LEU A 179 -22.70 19.16 9.29
CA LEU A 179 -23.59 18.89 8.16
C LEU A 179 -24.89 18.20 8.59
N SER A 180 -24.86 17.41 9.67
CA SER A 180 -26.08 16.85 10.26
C SER A 180 -26.93 17.94 10.93
N ASP A 181 -26.30 18.93 11.56
CA ASP A 181 -26.98 20.10 12.10
C ASP A 181 -27.65 20.91 10.97
N GLU A 182 -26.93 21.19 9.88
CA GLU A 182 -27.49 21.80 8.66
C GLU A 182 -28.68 21.01 8.10
N TYR A 183 -28.60 19.68 8.09
CA TYR A 183 -29.72 18.85 7.64
C TYR A 183 -30.98 19.12 8.47
N SER A 184 -30.84 19.43 9.77
CA SER A 184 -31.95 19.69 10.67
C SER A 184 -32.49 21.13 10.58
N SER A 185 -31.63 22.11 10.36
CA SER A 185 -31.98 23.55 10.45
C SER A 185 -32.13 24.24 9.09
N ASN A 186 -31.46 23.76 8.04
CA ASN A 186 -31.38 24.41 6.73
C ASN A 186 -32.22 23.69 5.66
N ALA A 187 -33.21 24.38 5.10
CA ALA A 187 -34.06 23.83 4.05
C ALA A 187 -33.29 23.48 2.77
N HIS A 188 -32.22 24.22 2.44
CA HIS A 188 -31.39 23.94 1.26
C HIS A 188 -30.60 22.63 1.42
N ALA A 189 -30.16 22.31 2.64
CA ALA A 189 -29.47 21.06 2.95
C ALA A 189 -30.39 19.81 2.82
N ARG A 190 -31.71 20.02 2.84
CA ARG A 190 -32.74 18.98 2.62
C ARG A 190 -33.32 18.99 1.21
N LYS A 191 -32.76 19.76 0.27
CA LYS A 191 -33.24 19.77 -1.12
C LYS A 191 -33.16 18.37 -1.72
N GLN A 192 -34.23 17.93 -2.38
CA GLN A 192 -34.29 16.62 -3.05
C GLN A 192 -33.11 16.43 -4.02
N LEU A 193 -32.43 15.29 -3.90
CA LEU A 193 -31.31 14.89 -4.75
C LEU A 193 -31.66 13.64 -5.57
N PRO A 194 -31.71 13.73 -6.91
CA PRO A 194 -31.66 14.95 -7.73
C PRO A 194 -33.01 15.69 -7.75
N PRO A 195 -33.11 16.88 -8.36
CA PRO A 195 -34.38 17.56 -8.58
C PRO A 195 -35.42 16.65 -9.29
N PRO A 196 -36.74 16.86 -9.07
CA PRO A 196 -37.79 16.00 -9.62
C PRO A 196 -37.70 15.76 -11.12
N GLU A 197 -37.24 16.74 -11.89
CA GLU A 197 -37.11 16.68 -13.35
C GLU A 197 -36.05 15.67 -13.80
N MET A 198 -35.08 15.36 -12.94
CA MET A 198 -33.96 14.46 -13.22
C MET A 198 -34.15 13.05 -12.64
N LEU A 199 -35.22 12.80 -11.88
CA LEU A 199 -35.50 11.48 -11.29
C LEU A 199 -35.56 10.34 -12.33
N PRO A 200 -36.16 10.51 -13.53
CA PRO A 200 -36.16 9.44 -14.54
C PRO A 200 -34.76 9.02 -14.99
N LEU A 201 -33.78 9.93 -14.91
CA LEU A 201 -32.40 9.67 -15.34
C LEU A 201 -31.64 8.73 -14.40
N LEU A 202 -32.13 8.54 -13.17
CA LEU A 202 -31.54 7.59 -12.21
C LEU A 202 -31.64 6.13 -12.66
N SER A 203 -32.52 5.83 -13.62
CA SER A 203 -32.68 4.49 -14.21
C SER A 203 -32.43 4.47 -15.73
N ASP A 204 -31.92 5.57 -16.31
CA ASP A 204 -31.66 5.65 -17.74
C ASP A 204 -30.30 5.05 -18.11
N ASN A 205 -30.34 3.88 -18.74
CA ASN A 205 -29.17 3.15 -19.21
C ASN A 205 -28.32 3.89 -20.28
N SER A 206 -28.76 5.05 -20.78
CA SER A 206 -27.94 5.93 -21.62
C SER A 206 -26.89 6.75 -20.85
N PHE A 207 -26.95 6.75 -19.51
CA PHE A 207 -26.01 7.43 -18.61
C PHE A 207 -24.98 6.44 -18.03
N GLN A 208 -23.85 6.99 -17.57
CA GLN A 208 -22.86 6.24 -16.80
C GLN A 208 -23.22 6.30 -15.32
N HIS A 209 -23.52 5.14 -14.74
CA HIS A 209 -23.92 5.02 -13.35
C HIS A 209 -22.75 4.58 -12.49
N PHE A 210 -22.36 5.45 -11.55
CA PHE A 210 -21.35 5.19 -10.54
C PHE A 210 -22.02 4.90 -9.22
N VAL A 211 -21.61 3.83 -8.55
CA VAL A 211 -22.13 3.44 -7.23
C VAL A 211 -21.00 3.53 -6.23
N LEU A 212 -21.22 4.26 -5.15
CA LEU A 212 -20.28 4.41 -4.04
C LEU A 212 -21.02 4.16 -2.73
N SER A 213 -20.47 3.31 -1.88
CA SER A 213 -21.02 3.08 -0.53
C SER A 213 -20.02 3.41 0.55
N THR A 214 -20.35 4.37 1.42
CA THR A 214 -19.43 4.88 2.45
C THR A 214 -20.14 5.67 3.55
N ASP A 215 -19.54 5.69 4.73
CA ASP A 215 -19.88 6.52 5.88
C ASP A 215 -18.96 7.76 6.03
N ASN A 216 -18.09 8.01 5.04
CA ASN A 216 -17.14 9.11 5.03
C ASN A 216 -17.50 10.16 3.98
N VAL A 217 -18.12 11.25 4.41
CA VAL A 217 -18.57 12.36 3.55
C VAL A 217 -17.41 12.99 2.77
N LEU A 218 -16.25 13.17 3.42
CA LEU A 218 -15.10 13.80 2.79
C LEU A 218 -14.52 12.90 1.69
N ALA A 219 -14.37 11.61 1.97
CA ALA A 219 -13.92 10.63 0.98
C ALA A 219 -14.89 10.53 -0.20
N ALA A 220 -16.20 10.49 0.06
CA ALA A 220 -17.21 10.51 -0.98
C ALA A 220 -17.10 11.74 -1.89
N SER A 221 -16.89 12.92 -1.29
CA SER A 221 -16.72 14.15 -2.06
C SER A 221 -15.48 14.12 -2.96
N VAL A 222 -14.37 13.54 -2.50
CA VAL A 222 -13.15 13.39 -3.31
C VAL A 222 -13.36 12.43 -4.48
N VAL A 223 -14.01 11.28 -4.25
CA VAL A 223 -14.31 10.33 -5.33
C VAL A 223 -15.19 10.99 -6.39
N VAL A 224 -16.30 11.62 -5.99
CA VAL A 224 -17.21 12.31 -6.93
C VAL A 224 -16.49 13.45 -7.66
N ASN A 225 -15.78 14.32 -6.93
CA ASN A 225 -15.06 15.45 -7.55
C ASN A 225 -13.97 15.00 -8.51
N SER A 226 -13.24 13.92 -8.17
CA SER A 226 -12.18 13.38 -9.04
C SER A 226 -12.76 12.74 -10.30
N ALA A 227 -13.88 12.02 -10.19
CA ALA A 227 -14.60 11.46 -11.33
C ALA A 227 -15.18 12.55 -12.25
N VAL A 228 -15.85 13.56 -11.70
CA VAL A 228 -16.43 14.67 -12.48
C VAL A 228 -15.34 15.47 -13.20
N ARG A 229 -14.25 15.82 -12.51
CA ARG A 229 -13.14 16.59 -13.11
C ARG A 229 -12.41 15.82 -14.22
N SER A 230 -12.35 14.50 -14.11
CA SER A 230 -11.64 13.64 -15.07
C SER A 230 -12.54 13.16 -16.22
N SER A 231 -13.86 13.30 -16.10
CA SER A 231 -14.83 12.85 -17.10
C SER A 231 -14.82 13.75 -18.33
N SER A 232 -14.88 13.12 -19.50
CA SER A 232 -15.08 13.84 -20.77
C SER A 232 -16.53 14.32 -20.96
N ARG A 233 -17.48 13.70 -20.25
CA ARG A 233 -18.92 13.94 -20.35
C ARG A 233 -19.61 13.91 -18.98
N PRO A 234 -19.27 14.86 -18.09
CA PRO A 234 -19.82 14.88 -16.74
C PRO A 234 -21.35 15.04 -16.73
N GLU A 235 -21.95 15.63 -17.76
CA GLU A 235 -23.41 15.77 -17.92
C GLU A 235 -24.14 14.43 -18.18
N LYS A 236 -23.40 13.38 -18.54
CA LYS A 236 -23.90 12.01 -18.75
C LYS A 236 -23.56 11.07 -17.60
N THR A 237 -23.27 11.62 -16.43
CA THR A 237 -22.83 10.87 -15.25
C THR A 237 -23.86 10.95 -14.12
N VAL A 238 -24.18 9.80 -13.52
CA VAL A 238 -25.06 9.66 -12.36
C VAL A 238 -24.30 8.96 -11.23
N PHE A 239 -24.28 9.57 -10.05
CA PHE A 239 -23.72 8.99 -8.83
C PHE A 239 -24.83 8.52 -7.89
N HIS A 240 -24.81 7.24 -7.54
CA HIS A 240 -25.66 6.66 -6.49
C HIS A 240 -24.82 6.45 -5.23
N LEU A 241 -25.00 7.35 -4.26
CA LEU A 241 -24.29 7.34 -2.99
C LEU A 241 -25.12 6.64 -1.94
N ILE A 242 -24.61 5.52 -1.41
CA ILE A 242 -25.29 4.72 -0.40
C ILE A 242 -24.55 4.83 0.92
N THR A 243 -25.22 5.33 1.95
CA THR A 243 -24.61 5.54 3.28
C THR A 243 -25.47 4.96 4.39
N ASP A 244 -24.92 4.87 5.60
CA ASP A 244 -25.68 4.35 6.73
C ASP A 244 -26.72 5.36 7.25
N LYS A 245 -27.59 4.93 8.15
CA LYS A 245 -28.64 5.79 8.71
C LYS A 245 -28.09 7.00 9.48
N LYS A 246 -26.94 6.85 10.12
CA LYS A 246 -26.34 7.89 10.98
C LYS A 246 -25.67 8.97 10.14
N THR A 247 -25.01 8.59 9.07
CA THR A 247 -24.26 9.47 8.16
C THR A 247 -25.15 10.08 7.08
N TYR A 248 -26.33 9.50 6.81
CA TYR A 248 -27.27 10.01 5.80
C TYR A 248 -27.53 11.52 5.86
N PRO A 249 -27.87 12.14 7.02
CA PRO A 249 -28.08 13.58 7.10
C PRO A 249 -26.87 14.39 6.61
N ALA A 250 -25.68 14.05 7.08
CA ALA A 250 -24.45 14.74 6.71
C ALA A 250 -24.12 14.58 5.21
N MET A 251 -24.22 13.34 4.70
CA MET A 251 -23.95 13.03 3.30
C MET A 251 -24.92 13.78 2.38
N HIS A 252 -26.21 13.74 2.70
CA HIS A 252 -27.24 14.44 1.94
C HIS A 252 -27.02 15.95 1.95
N SER A 253 -26.80 16.55 3.13
CA SER A 253 -26.50 17.98 3.25
C SER A 253 -25.32 18.42 2.39
N TRP A 254 -24.23 17.66 2.39
CA TRP A 254 -23.05 17.99 1.60
C TRP A 254 -23.38 18.11 0.11
N PHE A 255 -24.02 17.09 -0.46
CA PHE A 255 -24.34 17.07 -1.90
C PHE A 255 -25.52 17.98 -2.26
N ALA A 256 -26.36 18.37 -1.30
CA ALA A 256 -27.42 19.35 -1.51
C ALA A 256 -26.87 20.79 -1.53
N LEU A 257 -25.91 21.10 -0.67
CA LEU A 257 -25.26 22.42 -0.60
C LEU A 257 -24.17 22.59 -1.66
N TYR A 258 -23.48 21.51 -2.03
CA TYR A 258 -22.37 21.50 -2.99
C TYR A 258 -22.59 20.45 -4.09
N PRO A 259 -23.61 20.62 -4.94
CA PRO A 259 -23.93 19.66 -5.98
C PRO A 259 -22.80 19.54 -7.03
N PRO A 260 -22.49 18.34 -7.52
CA PRO A 260 -21.37 18.10 -8.44
C PRO A 260 -21.75 18.39 -9.90
N SER A 261 -22.31 19.58 -10.16
CA SER A 261 -22.78 19.98 -11.50
C SER A 261 -21.66 19.93 -12.55
N PRO A 262 -21.91 19.41 -13.78
CA PRO A 262 -23.21 19.01 -14.35
C PRO A 262 -23.63 17.55 -14.08
N ALA A 263 -22.93 16.81 -13.22
CA ALA A 263 -23.29 15.43 -12.90
C ALA A 263 -24.49 15.36 -11.95
N ILE A 264 -25.21 14.24 -12.02
CA ILE A 264 -26.39 13.95 -11.21
C ILE A 264 -25.96 13.14 -9.98
N VAL A 265 -26.52 13.44 -8.81
CA VAL A 265 -26.26 12.70 -7.58
C VAL A 265 -27.56 12.32 -6.89
N GLU A 266 -27.63 11.07 -6.44
CA GLU A 266 -28.64 10.54 -5.53
C GLU A 266 -27.92 10.12 -4.24
N VAL A 267 -28.48 10.48 -3.09
CA VAL A 267 -28.01 10.02 -1.78
C VAL A 267 -29.11 9.18 -1.15
N LYS A 268 -28.80 7.92 -0.82
CA LYS A 268 -29.72 7.00 -0.14
C LYS A 268 -29.11 6.45 1.13
N GLY A 269 -29.89 6.49 2.20
CA GLY A 269 -29.56 5.80 3.43
C GLY A 269 -29.97 4.33 3.35
N VAL A 270 -29.21 3.44 4.00
CA VAL A 270 -29.57 2.00 4.11
C VAL A 270 -31.00 1.76 4.63
N HIS A 271 -31.50 2.67 5.47
CA HIS A 271 -32.83 2.62 6.06
C HIS A 271 -33.97 2.95 5.08
N MET A 272 -33.63 3.37 3.84
CA MET A 272 -34.59 3.69 2.78
C MET A 272 -34.82 2.52 1.81
N PHE A 273 -34.17 1.38 2.06
CA PHE A 273 -34.40 0.15 1.30
C PHE A 273 -35.17 -0.84 2.16
N ASP A 274 -36.48 -0.93 1.93
CA ASP A 274 -37.38 -1.76 2.75
C ASP A 274 -37.01 -3.25 2.76
N TRP A 275 -36.35 -3.73 1.69
CA TRP A 275 -35.93 -5.12 1.56
C TRP A 275 -34.64 -5.46 2.32
N LEU A 276 -33.86 -4.47 2.80
CA LEU A 276 -32.63 -4.70 3.57
C LEU A 276 -32.95 -5.13 5.02
N THR A 277 -33.58 -6.29 5.17
CA THR A 277 -33.92 -6.89 6.46
C THR A 277 -32.89 -7.94 6.89
N ARG A 278 -32.89 -8.29 8.17
CA ARG A 278 -31.99 -9.33 8.73
C ARG A 278 -32.16 -10.68 8.03
N GLU A 279 -33.39 -11.04 7.69
CA GLU A 279 -33.73 -12.30 7.04
C GLU A 279 -33.12 -12.42 5.64
N ASN A 280 -32.97 -11.28 4.95
CA ASN A 280 -32.45 -11.24 3.59
C ASN A 280 -30.91 -11.15 3.52
N ILE A 281 -30.25 -10.77 4.63
CA ILE A 281 -28.81 -10.48 4.66
C ILE A 281 -28.12 -11.33 5.73
N PRO A 282 -27.50 -12.47 5.36
CA PRO A 282 -26.87 -13.40 6.30
C PRO A 282 -25.77 -12.76 7.16
N VAL A 283 -25.14 -11.69 6.66
CA VAL A 283 -24.11 -10.93 7.41
C VAL A 283 -24.72 -10.23 8.62
N LEU A 284 -25.90 -9.64 8.49
CA LEU A 284 -26.58 -8.95 9.60
C LEU A 284 -26.95 -9.95 10.69
N GLU A 285 -27.49 -11.10 10.28
CA GLU A 285 -27.76 -12.22 11.19
C GLU A 285 -26.47 -12.64 11.92
N ALA A 286 -25.37 -12.85 11.19
CA ALA A 286 -24.10 -13.30 11.77
C ALA A 286 -23.54 -12.32 12.81
N ILE A 287 -23.55 -11.01 12.53
CA ILE A 287 -23.01 -9.97 13.43
C ILE A 287 -23.81 -9.89 14.73
N GLU A 288 -25.14 -9.99 14.65
CA GLU A 288 -26.00 -9.87 15.82
C GLU A 288 -26.03 -11.14 16.67
N THR A 289 -26.02 -12.32 16.05
CA THR A 289 -26.24 -13.60 16.74
C THR A 289 -24.95 -14.29 17.18
N HIS A 290 -23.83 -14.12 16.48
CA HIS A 290 -22.60 -14.85 16.77
C HIS A 290 -21.67 -14.02 17.66
N HIS A 291 -21.71 -14.26 18.97
CA HIS A 291 -20.82 -13.63 19.95
C HIS A 291 -19.32 -13.78 19.60
N ALA A 292 -18.94 -14.90 18.97
CA ALA A 292 -17.57 -15.13 18.48
C ALA A 292 -17.17 -14.13 17.38
N VAL A 293 -18.07 -13.85 16.42
CA VAL A 293 -17.85 -12.85 15.36
C VAL A 293 -17.73 -11.47 16.01
N ARG A 294 -18.68 -11.10 16.88
CA ARG A 294 -18.66 -9.82 17.60
C ARG A 294 -17.36 -9.62 18.37
N ASN A 295 -16.90 -10.61 19.14
CA ASN A 295 -15.67 -10.50 19.91
C ASN A 295 -14.41 -10.47 19.06
N HIS A 296 -14.42 -11.12 17.89
CA HIS A 296 -13.26 -11.09 16.99
C HIS A 296 -13.04 -9.70 16.38
N TYR A 297 -14.13 -9.02 15.99
CA TYR A 297 -14.10 -7.75 15.25
C TYR A 297 -14.29 -6.50 16.12
N LEU A 298 -14.94 -6.61 17.27
CA LEU A 298 -15.24 -5.50 18.19
C LEU A 298 -14.60 -5.69 19.57
N GLY A 299 -13.95 -6.83 19.82
CA GLY A 299 -13.33 -7.14 21.09
C GLY A 299 -11.87 -6.69 21.18
N ASN A 300 -11.13 -7.29 22.11
CA ASN A 300 -9.72 -6.93 22.31
C ASN A 300 -8.83 -7.46 21.17
N HIS A 301 -8.34 -6.55 20.33
CA HIS A 301 -7.48 -6.87 19.19
C HIS A 301 -6.09 -7.40 19.59
N VAL A 302 -5.63 -7.11 20.82
CA VAL A 302 -4.35 -7.55 21.39
C VAL A 302 -4.43 -8.96 22.02
N LYS A 303 -5.64 -9.47 22.27
CA LYS A 303 -5.80 -10.81 22.84
C LYS A 303 -5.34 -11.88 21.83
N GLY A 304 -4.38 -12.70 22.23
CA GLY A 304 -3.78 -13.79 21.42
C GLY A 304 -2.62 -13.36 20.52
N THR A 305 -2.08 -12.15 20.69
CA THR A 305 -0.86 -11.71 20.00
C THR A 305 0.36 -11.79 20.91
N ASN A 306 1.43 -12.44 20.45
CA ASN A 306 2.66 -12.62 21.22
C ASN A 306 3.74 -11.65 20.74
N VAL A 307 4.57 -11.17 21.68
CA VAL A 307 5.72 -10.28 21.38
C VAL A 307 6.79 -11.00 20.53
N SER A 308 6.72 -12.33 20.43
CA SER A 308 7.57 -13.14 19.57
C SER A 308 7.15 -13.14 18.10
N ASP A 309 5.94 -12.70 17.76
CA ASP A 309 5.43 -12.70 16.38
C ASP A 309 6.31 -11.86 15.44
N ASP A 310 6.42 -12.30 14.19
CA ASP A 310 6.96 -11.46 13.11
C ASP A 310 6.02 -10.24 12.90
N PRO A 311 6.55 -9.02 12.75
CA PRO A 311 5.73 -7.82 12.60
C PRO A 311 4.73 -7.86 11.43
N ARG A 312 5.05 -8.56 10.33
CA ARG A 312 4.14 -8.68 9.18
C ARG A 312 2.98 -9.62 9.50
N ILE A 313 3.27 -10.74 10.15
CA ILE A 313 2.24 -11.69 10.62
C ILE A 313 1.33 -10.98 11.64
N PHE A 314 1.90 -10.22 12.56
CA PHE A 314 1.15 -9.43 13.54
C PHE A 314 0.24 -8.39 12.87
N ALA A 315 0.75 -7.64 11.89
CA ALA A 315 -0.04 -6.68 11.11
C ALA A 315 -1.21 -7.36 10.37
N SER A 316 -0.96 -8.52 9.76
CA SER A 316 -2.01 -9.30 9.09
C SER A 316 -3.08 -9.80 10.06
N LYS A 317 -2.71 -10.23 11.27
CA LYS A 317 -3.64 -10.65 12.33
C LYS A 317 -4.51 -9.47 12.80
N LEU A 318 -3.93 -8.27 12.95
CA LEU A 318 -4.67 -7.07 13.31
C LEU A 318 -5.64 -6.65 12.21
N GLN A 319 -5.18 -6.62 10.95
CA GLN A 319 -6.03 -6.28 9.81
C GLN A 319 -7.24 -7.23 9.73
N ALA A 320 -7.03 -8.53 9.96
CA ALA A 320 -8.10 -9.53 9.99
C ALA A 320 -9.18 -9.28 11.05
N LYS A 321 -8.89 -8.48 12.08
CA LYS A 321 -9.84 -8.07 13.14
C LYS A 321 -10.49 -6.71 12.87
N SER A 322 -10.26 -6.09 11.71
CA SER A 322 -10.81 -4.76 11.42
C SER A 322 -12.34 -4.73 11.44
N PRO A 323 -12.98 -3.79 12.16
CA PRO A 323 -14.44 -3.62 12.14
C PRO A 323 -15.01 -3.35 10.75
N LYS A 324 -14.19 -2.87 9.80
CA LYS A 324 -14.62 -2.63 8.41
C LYS A 324 -15.16 -3.89 7.72
N TYR A 325 -14.69 -5.07 8.13
CA TYR A 325 -15.14 -6.33 7.56
C TYR A 325 -16.55 -6.73 7.96
N ILE A 326 -17.11 -6.13 9.01
CA ILE A 326 -18.51 -6.33 9.40
C ILE A 326 -19.40 -5.13 9.03
N SER A 327 -18.87 -4.15 8.29
CA SER A 327 -19.66 -2.99 7.86
C SER A 327 -20.69 -3.41 6.80
N LEU A 328 -21.97 -3.17 7.09
CA LEU A 328 -23.07 -3.45 6.16
C LEU A 328 -22.84 -2.80 4.78
N LEU A 329 -22.33 -1.56 4.75
CA LEU A 329 -22.04 -0.82 3.50
C LEU A 329 -21.10 -1.59 2.57
N ASN A 330 -20.11 -2.30 3.12
CA ASN A 330 -19.22 -3.13 2.31
C ASN A 330 -19.94 -4.36 1.74
N HIS A 331 -20.88 -4.94 2.48
CA HIS A 331 -21.63 -6.11 2.03
C HIS A 331 -22.73 -5.78 1.03
N LEU A 332 -23.18 -4.52 0.92
CA LEU A 332 -24.18 -4.10 -0.08
C LEU A 332 -23.75 -4.39 -1.53
N ARG A 333 -22.44 -4.49 -1.77
CA ARG A 333 -21.86 -4.77 -3.09
C ARG A 333 -22.41 -6.01 -3.75
N ILE A 334 -22.73 -7.06 -2.99
CA ILE A 334 -23.26 -8.30 -3.56
C ILE A 334 -24.70 -8.15 -4.06
N TYR A 335 -25.41 -7.11 -3.60
CA TYR A 335 -26.80 -6.85 -3.91
C TYR A 335 -27.00 -5.71 -4.92
N LEU A 336 -25.97 -5.36 -5.70
CA LEU A 336 -26.12 -4.34 -6.76
C LEU A 336 -27.28 -4.64 -7.71
N PRO A 337 -27.58 -5.90 -8.10
CA PRO A 337 -28.75 -6.20 -8.92
C PRO A 337 -30.10 -5.85 -8.28
N GLU A 338 -30.23 -6.00 -6.95
CA GLU A 338 -31.43 -5.70 -6.17
C GLU A 338 -31.54 -4.22 -5.83
N LEU A 339 -30.41 -3.56 -5.59
CA LEU A 339 -30.35 -2.11 -5.38
C LEU A 339 -30.74 -1.34 -6.65
N PHE A 340 -30.37 -1.88 -7.82
CA PHE A 340 -30.59 -1.24 -9.11
C PHE A 340 -31.25 -2.20 -10.12
N PRO A 341 -32.55 -2.52 -9.94
CA PRO A 341 -33.25 -3.50 -10.79
C PRO A 341 -33.37 -3.04 -12.25
N ASN A 342 -33.40 -1.73 -12.50
CA ASN A 342 -33.63 -1.15 -13.82
C ASN A 342 -32.33 -0.76 -14.58
N LEU A 343 -31.17 -0.85 -13.93
CA LEU A 343 -29.88 -0.54 -14.55
C LEU A 343 -29.22 -1.81 -15.06
N ASN A 344 -28.68 -1.76 -16.28
CA ASN A 344 -27.99 -2.88 -16.93
C ASN A 344 -26.53 -2.96 -16.53
N LYS A 345 -25.91 -1.83 -16.19
CA LYS A 345 -24.48 -1.73 -15.93
C LYS A 345 -24.21 -0.64 -14.90
N VAL A 346 -23.18 -0.81 -14.08
CA VAL A 346 -22.69 0.19 -13.11
C VAL A 346 -21.17 0.11 -12.98
N ILE A 347 -20.53 1.21 -12.59
CA ILE A 347 -19.16 1.21 -12.07
C ILE A 347 -19.23 1.36 -10.56
N PHE A 348 -18.79 0.34 -9.84
CA PHE A 348 -18.68 0.39 -8.38
C PHE A 348 -17.32 0.97 -7.99
N LEU A 349 -17.30 1.84 -6.97
CA LEU A 349 -16.13 2.56 -6.48
C LEU A 349 -16.02 2.42 -4.95
N ASP A 350 -14.81 2.19 -4.44
CA ASP A 350 -14.49 2.39 -3.02
C ASP A 350 -14.32 3.90 -2.71
N ASP A 351 -14.32 4.25 -1.42
CA ASP A 351 -14.17 5.64 -0.95
C ASP A 351 -12.72 6.11 -0.84
N ASP A 352 -11.78 5.17 -0.85
CA ASP A 352 -10.35 5.37 -0.75
C ASP A 352 -9.65 5.35 -2.13
N ILE A 353 -10.34 5.84 -3.16
CA ILE A 353 -9.79 5.98 -4.52
C ILE A 353 -9.73 7.43 -4.98
N VAL A 354 -8.98 7.66 -6.05
CA VAL A 354 -9.04 8.88 -6.85
C VAL A 354 -9.10 8.49 -8.33
N ILE A 355 -10.05 9.07 -9.06
CA ILE A 355 -10.14 8.93 -10.52
C ILE A 355 -9.30 10.05 -11.14
N GLN A 356 -8.34 9.68 -11.99
CA GLN A 356 -7.43 10.61 -12.66
C GLN A 356 -7.69 10.74 -14.16
N HIS A 357 -8.37 9.75 -14.76
CA HIS A 357 -8.67 9.70 -16.20
C HIS A 357 -10.12 9.30 -16.44
N ASP A 358 -10.64 9.68 -17.61
CA ASP A 358 -12.00 9.38 -18.05
C ASP A 358 -12.25 7.86 -18.07
N LEU A 359 -13.34 7.42 -17.42
CA LEU A 359 -13.75 6.03 -17.33
C LEU A 359 -14.73 5.63 -18.45
N SER A 360 -15.09 6.54 -19.35
CA SER A 360 -15.95 6.24 -20.50
C SER A 360 -15.44 5.09 -21.38
N PRO A 361 -14.12 4.95 -21.66
CA PRO A 361 -13.63 3.80 -22.41
C PRO A 361 -13.79 2.48 -21.62
N LEU A 362 -13.65 2.52 -20.29
CA LEU A 362 -13.90 1.37 -19.43
C LEU A 362 -15.38 0.96 -19.46
N TRP A 363 -16.30 1.93 -19.40
CA TRP A 363 -17.75 1.68 -19.49
C TRP A 363 -18.14 0.88 -20.74
N ASN A 364 -17.45 1.15 -21.85
CA ASN A 364 -17.74 0.59 -23.18
C ASN A 364 -17.02 -0.72 -23.50
N ILE A 365 -16.24 -1.29 -22.58
CA ILE A 365 -15.57 -2.57 -22.85
C ILE A 365 -16.60 -3.68 -23.11
N ASN A 366 -16.26 -4.58 -24.04
CA ASN A 366 -17.00 -5.81 -24.22
C ASN A 366 -16.52 -6.84 -23.18
N MET A 367 -17.35 -7.10 -22.17
CA MET A 367 -17.04 -8.07 -21.11
C MET A 367 -17.30 -9.53 -21.51
N ALA A 368 -17.59 -9.82 -22.79
CA ALA A 368 -17.78 -11.17 -23.31
C ALA A 368 -18.79 -12.03 -22.51
N GLY A 369 -19.89 -11.40 -22.08
CA GLY A 369 -20.93 -12.03 -21.27
C GLY A 369 -20.55 -12.31 -19.80
N LYS A 370 -19.38 -11.86 -19.35
CA LYS A 370 -18.97 -11.89 -17.94
C LYS A 370 -19.67 -10.78 -17.15
N VAL A 371 -19.74 -10.96 -15.84
CA VAL A 371 -20.48 -10.09 -14.93
C VAL A 371 -19.62 -8.94 -14.42
N ASN A 372 -18.35 -9.18 -14.13
CA ASN A 372 -17.48 -8.23 -13.44
C ASN A 372 -16.19 -7.99 -14.24
N GLY A 373 -15.97 -6.76 -14.71
CA GLY A 373 -14.68 -6.28 -15.17
C GLY A 373 -13.84 -5.83 -13.99
N ALA A 374 -12.74 -6.54 -13.72
CA ALA A 374 -11.90 -6.33 -12.54
C ALA A 374 -10.42 -6.52 -12.87
N VAL A 375 -9.54 -5.83 -12.14
CA VAL A 375 -8.10 -6.10 -12.20
C VAL A 375 -7.81 -7.39 -11.44
N GLU A 376 -7.24 -8.36 -12.15
CA GLU A 376 -6.71 -9.59 -11.57
C GLU A 376 -5.41 -9.30 -10.81
N THR A 377 -5.36 -9.70 -9.55
CA THR A 377 -4.27 -9.40 -8.62
C THR A 377 -3.21 -10.49 -8.58
N CYS A 378 -3.15 -11.37 -9.58
CA CYS A 378 -2.02 -12.28 -9.81
C CYS A 378 -1.20 -11.93 -11.08
N ARG A 379 -1.60 -10.87 -11.80
CA ARG A 379 -1.01 -10.48 -13.09
C ARG A 379 -0.56 -9.04 -13.03
N GLY A 380 0.70 -8.82 -12.65
CA GLY A 380 1.28 -7.49 -12.65
C GLY A 380 2.73 -7.44 -12.15
N GLU A 381 3.35 -6.28 -12.33
CA GLU A 381 4.77 -6.09 -11.97
C GLU A 381 5.00 -5.95 -10.45
N ASP A 382 3.99 -5.48 -9.71
CA ASP A 382 4.08 -5.29 -8.27
C ASP A 382 3.94 -6.65 -7.56
N LYS A 383 5.06 -7.19 -7.09
CA LYS A 383 5.11 -8.50 -6.42
C LYS A 383 4.37 -8.55 -5.09
N TRP A 384 4.04 -7.41 -4.47
CA TRP A 384 3.33 -7.39 -3.19
C TRP A 384 1.82 -7.48 -3.41
N VAL A 385 1.27 -6.66 -4.30
CA VAL A 385 -0.18 -6.51 -4.48
C VAL A 385 -0.71 -7.30 -5.68
N MET A 386 0.15 -7.59 -6.67
CA MET A 386 -0.20 -8.33 -7.89
C MET A 386 0.28 -9.80 -7.88
N SER A 387 0.51 -10.38 -6.70
CA SER A 387 0.86 -11.79 -6.48
C SER A 387 -0.20 -12.60 -5.71
N LYS A 388 -1.43 -12.09 -5.66
CA LYS A 388 -2.53 -12.64 -4.86
C LYS A 388 -3.28 -13.72 -5.62
N HIS A 389 -3.32 -14.89 -5.01
CA HIS A 389 -4.07 -16.05 -5.47
C HIS A 389 -5.02 -16.49 -4.37
N PHE A 390 -5.84 -17.50 -4.65
CA PHE A 390 -6.75 -18.08 -3.66
C PHE A 390 -6.02 -18.52 -2.39
N ARG A 391 -4.81 -19.09 -2.51
CA ARG A 391 -3.94 -19.44 -1.36
C ARG A 391 -3.63 -18.28 -0.42
N THR A 392 -3.76 -17.03 -0.89
CA THR A 392 -3.54 -15.84 -0.05
C THR A 392 -4.73 -15.55 0.87
N TYR A 393 -5.93 -15.97 0.50
CA TYR A 393 -7.17 -15.61 1.19
C TYR A 393 -7.82 -16.77 1.94
N PHE A 394 -7.62 -18.00 1.47
CA PHE A 394 -8.28 -19.18 2.02
C PHE A 394 -7.33 -20.11 2.76
N ASN A 395 -7.84 -20.80 3.76
CA ASN A 395 -7.13 -21.82 4.51
C ASN A 395 -7.18 -23.16 3.79
N PHE A 396 -6.20 -23.43 2.92
CA PHE A 396 -6.10 -24.69 2.17
C PHE A 396 -5.74 -25.92 3.01
N SER A 397 -5.42 -25.75 4.29
CA SER A 397 -5.32 -26.88 5.22
C SER A 397 -6.69 -27.42 5.62
N HIS A 398 -7.78 -26.67 5.37
CA HIS A 398 -9.14 -27.11 5.66
C HIS A 398 -9.72 -27.94 4.49
N PRO A 399 -10.22 -29.17 4.72
CA PRO A 399 -10.70 -30.07 3.67
C PRO A 399 -11.73 -29.44 2.74
N VAL A 400 -12.73 -28.75 3.31
CA VAL A 400 -13.79 -28.07 2.53
C VAL A 400 -13.20 -27.07 1.50
N ILE A 401 -12.08 -26.41 1.79
CA ILE A 401 -11.45 -25.49 0.84
C ILE A 401 -10.61 -26.26 -0.19
N SER A 402 -9.75 -27.18 0.26
CA SER A 402 -8.83 -27.90 -0.63
C SER A 402 -9.54 -28.83 -1.61
N GLU A 403 -10.70 -29.37 -1.25
CA GLU A 403 -11.51 -30.23 -2.12
C GLU A 403 -12.30 -29.44 -3.18
N ASN A 404 -12.63 -28.17 -2.92
CA ASN A 404 -13.50 -27.36 -3.78
C ASN A 404 -12.76 -26.34 -4.65
N PHE A 405 -11.55 -25.94 -4.26
CA PHE A 405 -10.83 -24.82 -4.89
C PHE A 405 -9.38 -25.18 -5.22
N ASN A 406 -8.86 -24.53 -6.27
CA ASN A 406 -7.43 -24.62 -6.58
C ASN A 406 -6.68 -23.42 -5.95
N PRO A 407 -5.59 -23.65 -5.19
CA PRO A 407 -4.81 -22.59 -4.55
C PRO A 407 -4.19 -21.59 -5.52
N ASP A 408 -4.00 -21.96 -6.79
CA ASP A 408 -3.38 -21.13 -7.82
C ASP A 408 -4.38 -20.28 -8.62
N GLU A 409 -5.67 -20.39 -8.32
CA GLU A 409 -6.67 -19.51 -8.94
C GLU A 409 -6.37 -18.04 -8.63
N CYS A 410 -6.48 -17.22 -9.68
CA CYS A 410 -6.18 -15.80 -9.59
C CYS A 410 -7.23 -15.08 -8.76
N ALA A 411 -6.79 -14.21 -7.84
CA ALA A 411 -7.68 -13.28 -7.18
C ALA A 411 -7.91 -12.02 -8.03
N TRP A 412 -8.90 -11.22 -7.67
CA TRP A 412 -9.20 -9.92 -8.29
C TRP A 412 -9.46 -8.86 -7.23
N ALA A 413 -9.41 -7.58 -7.62
CA ALA A 413 -9.60 -6.45 -6.72
C ALA A 413 -11.01 -5.85 -6.79
N TYR A 414 -11.59 -5.57 -5.62
CA TYR A 414 -12.99 -5.11 -5.47
C TYR A 414 -13.18 -3.59 -5.43
N GLY A 415 -12.11 -2.80 -5.40
CA GLY A 415 -12.24 -1.36 -5.13
C GLY A 415 -12.63 -0.47 -6.31
N MET A 416 -12.58 -1.03 -7.53
CA MET A 416 -13.13 -0.41 -8.72
C MET A 416 -13.50 -1.53 -9.68
N ASN A 417 -14.78 -1.63 -10.00
CA ASN A 417 -15.30 -2.71 -10.83
C ASN A 417 -16.38 -2.19 -11.74
N ILE A 418 -16.42 -2.72 -12.95
CA ILE A 418 -17.54 -2.54 -13.87
C ILE A 418 -18.41 -3.79 -13.82
N PHE A 419 -19.67 -3.63 -13.42
CA PHE A 419 -20.60 -4.73 -13.29
C PHE A 419 -21.68 -4.66 -14.36
N ASP A 420 -21.88 -5.75 -15.10
CA ASP A 420 -23.07 -5.97 -15.93
C ASP A 420 -24.16 -6.61 -15.06
N LEU A 421 -25.07 -5.78 -14.57
CA LEU A 421 -26.20 -6.20 -13.75
C LEU A 421 -27.20 -7.05 -14.54
N SER A 422 -27.31 -6.84 -15.85
CA SER A 422 -28.19 -7.63 -16.71
C SER A 422 -27.71 -9.07 -16.85
N ALA A 423 -26.38 -9.27 -16.96
CA ALA A 423 -25.75 -10.58 -16.93
C ALA A 423 -25.80 -11.16 -15.52
N TRP A 424 -25.52 -10.36 -14.48
CA TRP A 424 -25.52 -10.80 -13.08
C TRP A 424 -26.87 -11.42 -12.68
N ARG A 425 -28.00 -10.79 -13.03
CA ARG A 425 -29.34 -11.28 -12.71
C ARG A 425 -29.65 -12.68 -13.26
N LYS A 426 -28.88 -13.16 -14.24
CA LYS A 426 -29.03 -14.50 -14.85
C LYS A 426 -28.13 -15.56 -14.18
N THR A 427 -27.44 -15.20 -13.10
CA THR A 427 -26.48 -16.07 -12.40
C THR A 427 -26.95 -16.41 -10.98
N LYS A 428 -26.22 -17.33 -10.33
CA LYS A 428 -26.42 -17.69 -8.91
C LYS A 428 -25.37 -17.05 -7.99
N ILE A 429 -24.71 -15.98 -8.42
CA ILE A 429 -23.58 -15.35 -7.70
C ILE A 429 -23.97 -15.02 -6.24
N ARG A 430 -25.11 -14.36 -6.02
CA ARG A 430 -25.57 -14.01 -4.67
C ARG A 430 -25.81 -15.24 -3.80
N ASP A 431 -26.45 -16.27 -4.35
CA ASP A 431 -26.79 -17.47 -3.59
C ASP A 431 -25.53 -18.26 -3.23
N ILE A 432 -24.54 -18.32 -4.13
CA ILE A 432 -23.20 -18.89 -3.87
C ILE A 432 -22.48 -18.09 -2.79
N TYR A 433 -22.52 -16.76 -2.87
CA TYR A 433 -21.93 -15.87 -1.85
C TYR A 433 -22.53 -16.14 -0.47
N HIS A 434 -23.86 -16.21 -0.36
CA HIS A 434 -24.56 -16.51 0.88
C HIS A 434 -24.23 -17.90 1.42
N TYR A 435 -24.20 -18.91 0.54
CA TYR A 435 -23.86 -20.28 0.91
C TYR A 435 -22.48 -20.35 1.57
N TRP A 436 -21.45 -19.83 0.89
CA TRP A 436 -20.08 -19.87 1.39
C TRP A 436 -19.89 -19.03 2.65
N LEU A 437 -20.57 -17.89 2.76
CA LEU A 437 -20.56 -17.12 4.00
C LEU A 437 -21.12 -17.93 5.18
N LYS A 438 -22.23 -18.65 4.98
CA LYS A 438 -22.82 -19.53 6.00
C LYS A 438 -21.91 -20.70 6.34
N GLU A 439 -21.24 -21.32 5.37
CA GLU A 439 -20.28 -22.40 5.62
C GLU A 439 -19.06 -21.92 6.43
N ASN A 440 -18.55 -20.72 6.16
CA ASN A 440 -17.47 -20.16 6.98
C ASN A 440 -17.92 -19.86 8.42
N LEU A 441 -19.16 -19.42 8.62
CA LEU A 441 -19.73 -19.21 9.95
C LEU A 441 -19.88 -20.52 10.72
N LYS A 442 -20.42 -21.57 10.09
CA LYS A 442 -20.49 -22.93 10.67
C LYS A 442 -19.11 -23.47 11.04
N SER A 443 -18.09 -23.07 10.28
CA SER A 443 -16.70 -23.45 10.51
C SER A 443 -15.96 -22.50 11.46
N ASN A 444 -16.65 -21.68 12.26
CA ASN A 444 -16.04 -20.73 13.21
C ASN A 444 -15.00 -19.77 12.59
N LEU A 445 -15.23 -19.32 11.34
CA LEU A 445 -14.35 -18.44 10.58
C LEU A 445 -12.95 -19.03 10.30
N THR A 446 -12.86 -20.36 10.18
CA THR A 446 -11.60 -21.06 9.90
C THR A 446 -11.29 -21.23 8.42
N LEU A 447 -12.29 -21.08 7.53
CA LEU A 447 -12.09 -21.17 6.07
C LEU A 447 -11.36 -19.93 5.54
N TRP A 448 -11.77 -18.75 6.02
CA TRP A 448 -11.10 -17.46 5.82
C TRP A 448 -11.54 -16.47 6.90
N LYS A 449 -10.79 -15.37 7.05
CA LYS A 449 -11.17 -14.25 7.94
C LYS A 449 -12.30 -13.45 7.32
N PHE A 450 -13.33 -13.09 8.09
CA PHE A 450 -14.50 -12.37 7.60
C PHE A 450 -14.11 -11.12 6.79
N GLY A 451 -14.94 -10.79 5.81
CA GLY A 451 -14.69 -9.76 4.82
C GLY A 451 -15.47 -10.07 3.54
N THR A 452 -15.58 -9.09 2.65
CA THR A 452 -16.41 -9.20 1.45
C THR A 452 -15.70 -9.86 0.28
N LEU A 453 -14.38 -9.68 0.18
CA LEU A 453 -13.60 -10.16 -0.95
C LEU A 453 -13.52 -11.69 -1.02
N PRO A 454 -13.14 -12.45 0.02
CA PRO A 454 -13.03 -13.91 -0.11
C PRO A 454 -14.32 -14.62 -0.59
N PRO A 455 -15.51 -14.37 -0.02
CA PRO A 455 -16.73 -14.98 -0.55
C PRO A 455 -17.09 -14.46 -1.96
N ALA A 456 -16.69 -13.23 -2.32
CA ALA A 456 -16.84 -12.73 -3.69
C ALA A 456 -15.89 -13.42 -4.69
N LEU A 457 -14.65 -13.72 -4.32
CA LEU A 457 -13.73 -14.48 -5.17
C LEU A 457 -14.35 -15.83 -5.58
N ILE A 458 -14.99 -16.52 -4.63
CA ILE A 458 -15.70 -17.77 -4.88
C ILE A 458 -16.95 -17.52 -5.73
N ALA A 459 -17.79 -16.57 -5.34
CA ALA A 459 -19.09 -16.33 -5.99
C ALA A 459 -18.96 -15.90 -7.45
N PHE A 460 -17.95 -15.09 -7.77
CA PHE A 460 -17.70 -14.60 -9.13
C PHE A 460 -16.77 -15.50 -9.95
N ARG A 461 -16.41 -16.69 -9.44
CA ARG A 461 -15.56 -17.63 -10.18
C ARG A 461 -16.19 -17.94 -11.55
N GLY A 462 -15.41 -17.77 -12.61
CA GLY A 462 -15.90 -17.92 -13.99
C GLY A 462 -16.72 -16.73 -14.53
N HIS A 463 -16.98 -15.69 -13.73
CA HIS A 463 -17.74 -14.50 -14.10
C HIS A 463 -16.91 -13.22 -14.15
N ILE A 464 -15.58 -13.33 -14.05
CA ILE A 464 -14.64 -12.20 -14.15
C ILE A 464 -14.18 -12.00 -15.60
N PHE A 465 -14.15 -10.74 -16.02
CA PHE A 465 -13.43 -10.26 -17.19
C PHE A 465 -12.20 -9.47 -16.73
N PRO A 466 -10.96 -9.94 -17.00
CA PRO A 466 -9.77 -9.24 -16.56
C PRO A 466 -9.60 -7.94 -17.35
N ILE A 467 -9.45 -6.82 -16.64
CA ILE A 467 -9.09 -5.52 -17.22
C ILE A 467 -7.62 -5.19 -16.94
N ASN A 468 -7.03 -4.31 -17.77
CA ASN A 468 -5.63 -3.93 -17.61
C ASN A 468 -5.38 -3.28 -16.23
N PRO A 469 -4.31 -3.65 -15.49
CA PRO A 469 -3.94 -3.04 -14.21
C PRO A 469 -3.80 -1.51 -14.23
N SER A 470 -3.58 -0.88 -15.38
CA SER A 470 -3.57 0.59 -15.51
C SER A 470 -4.93 1.24 -15.22
N TRP A 471 -6.03 0.49 -15.31
CA TRP A 471 -7.36 0.99 -14.96
C TRP A 471 -7.54 1.14 -13.45
N HIS A 472 -6.88 0.29 -12.65
CA HIS A 472 -7.02 0.27 -11.18
C HIS A 472 -5.69 -0.09 -10.53
N MET A 473 -4.92 0.94 -10.19
CA MET A 473 -3.66 0.79 -9.48
C MET A 473 -3.91 0.67 -7.97
N LEU A 474 -3.41 -0.42 -7.41
CA LEU A 474 -3.56 -0.78 -6.01
C LEU A 474 -2.25 -0.55 -5.25
N GLY A 475 -2.32 -0.52 -3.92
CA GLY A 475 -1.18 -0.62 -3.01
C GLY A 475 -0.83 0.65 -2.25
N LEU A 476 -1.50 1.77 -2.54
CA LEU A 476 -1.10 3.08 -2.01
C LEU A 476 -1.38 3.23 -0.50
N GLY A 477 -2.19 2.34 0.09
CA GLY A 477 -2.40 2.26 1.54
C GLY A 477 -1.57 1.21 2.26
N TYR A 478 -0.72 0.46 1.54
CA TYR A 478 0.17 -0.57 2.09
C TYR A 478 1.66 -0.21 1.96
N GLN A 479 2.05 0.36 0.82
CA GLN A 479 3.46 0.51 0.44
C GLN A 479 3.90 1.97 0.44
N GLU A 480 4.93 2.28 1.21
CA GLU A 480 5.55 3.60 1.18
C GLU A 480 6.34 3.82 -0.11
N LYS A 481 7.06 2.81 -0.59
CA LYS A 481 7.84 2.92 -1.84
C LYS A 481 6.96 2.56 -3.03
N THR A 482 6.35 3.58 -3.65
CA THR A 482 5.52 3.43 -4.84
C THR A 482 6.10 4.22 -6.01
N ASP A 483 6.07 3.64 -7.21
CA ASP A 483 6.45 4.34 -8.45
C ASP A 483 5.46 5.45 -8.79
N LEU A 484 5.87 6.70 -8.60
CA LEU A 484 5.05 7.89 -8.82
C LEU A 484 4.66 8.10 -10.29
N ASP A 485 5.47 7.63 -11.25
CA ASP A 485 5.13 7.77 -12.67
C ASP A 485 4.02 6.80 -13.06
N ARG A 486 4.00 5.62 -12.46
CA ARG A 486 2.86 4.69 -12.59
C ARG A 486 1.62 5.25 -11.89
N VAL A 487 1.76 5.83 -10.70
CA VAL A 487 0.63 6.49 -10.01
C VAL A 487 0.03 7.58 -10.89
N LYS A 488 0.84 8.46 -11.49
CA LYS A 488 0.34 9.54 -12.37
C LYS A 488 -0.39 9.05 -13.63
N LYS A 489 -0.01 7.88 -14.17
CA LYS A 489 -0.56 7.31 -15.42
C LYS A 489 -1.79 6.43 -15.21
N ALA A 490 -2.05 5.97 -13.98
CA ALA A 490 -3.16 5.08 -13.69
C ALA A 490 -4.50 5.82 -13.74
N ALA A 491 -5.52 5.21 -14.32
CA ALA A 491 -6.85 5.83 -14.44
C ALA A 491 -7.53 5.98 -13.08
N VAL A 492 -7.42 4.95 -12.22
CA VAL A 492 -7.87 4.99 -10.84
C VAL A 492 -6.74 4.54 -9.94
N ILE A 493 -6.42 5.34 -8.93
CA ILE A 493 -5.46 4.99 -7.89
C ILE A 493 -6.21 4.66 -6.60
N HIS A 494 -5.77 3.62 -5.90
CA HIS A 494 -6.49 3.07 -4.76
C HIS A 494 -5.57 2.99 -3.54
N TYR A 495 -5.96 3.71 -2.49
CA TYR A 495 -5.32 3.71 -1.18
C TYR A 495 -5.77 2.51 -0.32
N ASN A 496 -5.89 1.32 -0.93
CA ASN A 496 -6.26 0.11 -0.21
C ASN A 496 -5.19 -0.21 0.84
N GLY A 497 -5.65 -0.56 2.05
CA GLY A 497 -4.80 -0.74 3.22
C GLY A 497 -5.13 0.24 4.35
N GLN A 498 -4.21 0.41 5.29
CA GLN A 498 -4.42 1.20 6.51
C GLN A 498 -4.00 2.67 6.36
N CYS A 499 -3.02 2.96 5.50
CA CYS A 499 -2.48 4.31 5.30
C CYS A 499 -3.38 5.13 4.37
N LYS A 500 -4.51 5.63 4.90
CA LYS A 500 -5.43 6.48 4.12
C LYS A 500 -4.89 7.91 3.97
N PRO A 501 -5.17 8.60 2.86
CA PRO A 501 -4.61 9.93 2.60
C PRO A 501 -5.13 11.00 3.56
N TRP A 502 -6.32 10.83 4.13
CA TRP A 502 -6.91 11.72 5.15
C TRP A 502 -6.50 11.39 6.59
N LEU A 503 -5.60 10.43 6.79
CA LEU A 503 -5.07 10.07 8.11
C LEU A 503 -3.61 10.55 8.24
N GLU A 504 -3.18 10.80 9.47
CA GLU A 504 -1.79 11.21 9.76
C GLU A 504 -0.77 10.13 9.37
N ILE A 505 -1.17 8.86 9.48
CA ILE A 505 -0.39 7.68 9.07
C ILE A 505 -0.32 7.48 7.54
N GLY A 506 -0.96 8.35 6.76
CA GLY A 506 -0.90 8.32 5.29
C GLY A 506 0.48 8.68 4.76
N PHE A 507 0.88 8.10 3.62
CA PHE A 507 2.16 8.40 3.01
C PHE A 507 2.18 9.80 2.39
N LYS A 508 3.01 10.69 2.94
CA LYS A 508 3.02 12.13 2.59
C LYS A 508 3.20 12.41 1.10
N HIS A 509 4.02 11.63 0.40
CA HIS A 509 4.26 11.80 -1.04
C HIS A 509 3.07 11.33 -1.91
N LEU A 510 2.12 10.57 -1.36
CA LEU A 510 0.90 10.13 -2.07
C LEU A 510 -0.33 10.98 -1.70
N GLN A 511 -0.31 11.72 -0.59
CA GLN A 511 -1.41 12.59 -0.16
C GLN A 511 -1.82 13.65 -1.23
N PRO A 512 -0.90 14.31 -1.95
CA PRO A 512 -1.24 15.34 -2.93
C PRO A 512 -2.20 14.89 -4.04
N PHE A 513 -2.17 13.60 -4.41
CA PHE A 513 -3.10 13.08 -5.42
C PHE A 513 -4.55 13.07 -4.94
N TRP A 514 -4.78 12.97 -3.63
CA TRP A 514 -6.10 12.98 -3.01
C TRP A 514 -6.50 14.40 -2.58
N THR A 515 -5.59 15.13 -1.93
CA THR A 515 -5.90 16.44 -1.32
C THR A 515 -6.23 17.52 -2.34
N LYS A 516 -5.70 17.44 -3.57
CA LYS A 516 -6.07 18.34 -4.68
C LYS A 516 -7.57 18.33 -5.05
N HIS A 517 -8.33 17.32 -4.58
CA HIS A 517 -9.77 17.19 -4.81
C HIS A 517 -10.62 17.65 -3.61
N VAL A 518 -9.99 18.06 -2.51
CA VAL A 518 -10.65 18.69 -1.37
C VAL A 518 -10.76 20.19 -1.62
N ASN A 519 -11.94 20.76 -1.38
CA ASN A 519 -12.14 22.21 -1.47
C ASN A 519 -11.84 22.85 -0.11
N TYR A 520 -10.59 23.24 0.13
CA TYR A 520 -10.15 23.85 1.39
C TYR A 520 -10.72 25.25 1.63
N SER A 521 -11.22 25.94 0.59
CA SER A 521 -11.93 27.21 0.72
C SER A 521 -13.36 27.06 1.24
N ASN A 522 -13.87 25.84 1.35
CA ASN A 522 -15.20 25.56 1.89
C ASN A 522 -15.26 25.85 3.39
N ASP A 523 -16.32 26.55 3.83
CA ASP A 523 -16.46 26.97 5.23
C ASP A 523 -16.51 25.80 6.22
N PHE A 524 -17.16 24.68 5.87
CA PHE A 524 -17.20 23.50 6.75
C PHE A 524 -15.81 22.85 6.88
N ILE A 525 -15.08 22.74 5.77
CA ILE A 525 -13.73 22.16 5.74
C ILE A 525 -12.77 23.02 6.58
N ARG A 526 -12.76 24.34 6.36
CA ARG A 526 -11.93 25.30 7.09
C ARG A 526 -12.27 25.34 8.58
N ASN A 527 -13.55 25.46 8.92
CA ASN A 527 -13.99 25.58 10.33
C ASN A 527 -13.87 24.27 11.12
N CYS A 528 -13.76 23.13 10.44
CA CYS A 528 -13.45 21.85 11.07
C CYS A 528 -11.95 21.52 11.05
N HIS A 529 -11.08 22.46 10.67
CA HIS A 529 -9.63 22.30 10.65
C HIS A 529 -9.17 21.06 9.86
N ILE A 530 -9.85 20.77 8.75
CA ILE A 530 -9.36 19.80 7.77
C ILE A 530 -8.34 20.54 6.91
N LEU A 531 -7.08 20.51 7.34
CA LEU A 531 -6.02 21.34 6.76
C LEU A 531 -5.46 20.78 5.46
N ASP A 532 -4.98 21.69 4.61
CA ASP A 532 -4.17 21.33 3.44
C ASP A 532 -2.77 20.90 3.93
N PRO A 533 -2.29 19.69 3.58
CA PRO A 533 -0.93 19.29 3.92
C PRO A 533 0.17 20.23 3.42
N GLU A 534 -0.09 21.09 2.43
CA GLU A 534 0.87 22.12 1.98
C GLU A 534 0.96 23.32 2.95
N GLU A 535 -0.06 23.63 3.76
CA GLU A 535 0.00 24.68 4.80
C GLU A 535 0.99 24.32 5.92
N TYR A 536 1.22 23.02 6.18
CA TYR A 536 2.23 22.57 7.14
C TYR A 536 3.66 23.00 6.81
N LYS A 537 3.94 23.41 5.55
CA LYS A 537 5.26 23.94 5.16
C LYS A 537 5.45 25.41 5.52
N GLN A 538 4.38 26.19 5.70
CA GLN A 538 4.48 27.61 6.05
C GLN A 538 4.57 27.83 7.56
N ASP A 539 3.97 26.99 8.40
CA ASP A 539 4.03 27.12 9.86
C ASP A 539 5.34 26.60 10.50
N ARG A 540 6.26 26.05 9.70
CA ARG A 540 7.60 25.60 10.16
C ARG A 540 8.77 26.32 9.49
N ALA A 541 8.50 27.38 8.72
CA ALA A 541 9.52 28.18 8.07
C ALA A 541 9.89 29.42 8.91
#